data_AF-E0DGD4-F1
#
_entry.id   AF-E0DGD4-F1
#
_cell.length_a   1.000
_cell.length_b   1.000
_cell.length_c   1.000
_cell.angle_alpha   90.00
_cell.angle_beta   90.00
_cell.angle_gamma   90.00
#
_symmetry.space_group_name_H-M   'P 1'
#
loop_
_entity.id
_entity.type
_entity.pdbx_description
1 polymer ?
#
loop_
_entity_poly.entity_id
_entity_poly.type
_entity_poly.pdbx_seq_one_letter_code
_entity_poly.pdbx_strand_id
1 'polypeptide(L)'
;MMTAKDFLAYVEETTRNELWIDHAAWYLGKDVYITAGVSINYPPYYGFYIRNAKVERLYSVQEYILELWTVDPKVAKPFYLSENTIRFVTDDNEYLDPRKTELIFTGDEIFVTDRDLPAPDPRVTWQFLRDDMSAKEVEEITRFHKLIFDDTVPD
;
A
#
# COMPACT_ATOMS: atom_id res chain seq x y z
N MET A 1 10.16 12.29 -3.69
CA MET A 1 9.05 12.65 -2.78
C MET A 1 7.77 12.84 -3.59
N MET A 2 6.63 12.43 -3.06
CA MET A 2 5.31 12.51 -3.69
C MET A 2 4.27 12.95 -2.64
N THR A 3 3.38 13.89 -2.98
CA THR A 3 2.34 14.33 -2.03
C THR A 3 1.22 13.28 -1.94
N ALA A 4 0.57 13.19 -0.78
CA ALA A 4 -0.58 12.32 -0.58
C ALA A 4 -1.74 12.67 -1.53
N LYS A 5 -1.94 13.96 -1.80
CA LYS A 5 -2.96 14.43 -2.73
C LYS A 5 -2.69 13.96 -4.16
N ASP A 6 -1.45 14.13 -4.65
CA ASP A 6 -1.09 13.72 -6.01
C ASP A 6 -1.17 12.19 -6.17
N PHE A 7 -0.70 11.45 -5.17
CA PHE A 7 -0.78 9.99 -5.19
C PHE A 7 -2.22 9.47 -5.17
N LEU A 8 -3.10 10.04 -4.33
CA LEU A 8 -4.52 9.68 -4.30
C LEU A 8 -5.20 9.96 -5.63
N ALA A 9 -4.92 11.10 -6.26
CA ALA A 9 -5.47 11.45 -7.58
C ALA A 9 -4.99 10.48 -8.67
N TYR A 10 -3.71 10.10 -8.66
CA TYR A 10 -3.18 9.08 -9.56
C TYR A 10 -3.90 7.74 -9.40
N VAL A 11 -4.05 7.25 -8.16
CA VAL A 11 -4.71 5.96 -7.89
C VAL A 11 -6.17 6.00 -8.30
N GLU A 12 -6.88 7.08 -8.01
CA GLU A 12 -8.29 7.25 -8.40
C GLU A 12 -8.45 7.18 -9.92
N GLU A 13 -7.66 7.94 -10.69
CA GLU A 13 -7.73 7.89 -12.15
C GLU A 13 -7.33 6.52 -12.72
N THR A 14 -6.29 5.90 -12.16
CA THR A 14 -5.78 4.61 -12.63
C THR A 14 -6.76 3.46 -12.39
N THR A 15 -7.49 3.49 -11.28
CA THR A 15 -8.36 2.37 -10.86
C THR A 15 -9.85 2.58 -11.17
N ARG A 16 -10.25 3.76 -11.66
CA ARG A 16 -11.66 4.13 -11.85
C ARG A 16 -12.52 3.18 -12.68
N ASN A 17 -11.90 2.49 -13.66
CA ASN A 17 -12.60 1.62 -14.59
C ASN A 17 -12.44 0.13 -14.25
N GLU A 18 -11.66 -0.17 -13.21
CA GLU A 18 -11.36 -1.55 -12.83
C GLU A 18 -12.55 -2.17 -12.10
N LEU A 19 -12.69 -3.48 -12.26
CA LEU A 19 -13.71 -4.26 -11.55
C LEU A 19 -13.25 -4.62 -10.14
N TRP A 20 -11.96 -4.80 -9.95
CA TRP A 20 -11.33 -5.06 -8.67
C TRP A 20 -9.84 -4.73 -8.75
N ILE A 21 -9.23 -4.54 -7.58
CA ILE A 21 -7.80 -4.37 -7.40
C ILE A 21 -7.35 -5.39 -6.36
N ASP A 22 -6.40 -6.23 -6.74
CA ASP A 22 -5.70 -7.15 -5.85
C ASP A 22 -4.52 -6.42 -5.21
N HIS A 23 -4.40 -6.55 -3.90
CA HIS A 23 -3.28 -6.10 -3.11
C HIS A 23 -2.53 -7.30 -2.55
N ALA A 24 -1.23 -7.34 -2.76
CA ALA A 24 -0.35 -8.37 -2.18
C ALA A 24 0.68 -7.70 -1.28
N ALA A 25 0.87 -8.25 -0.09
CA ALA A 25 1.84 -7.77 0.89
C ALA A 25 2.98 -8.78 1.09
N TRP A 26 4.20 -8.25 1.22
CA TRP A 26 5.40 -8.99 1.56
C TRP A 26 6.05 -8.37 2.79
N TYR A 27 6.31 -9.21 3.79
CA TYR A 27 6.90 -8.83 5.07
C TYR A 27 8.42 -9.05 5.03
N LEU A 28 9.18 -7.98 5.29
CA LEU A 28 10.62 -7.91 5.09
C LEU A 28 11.29 -7.50 6.38
N GLY A 29 11.38 -8.46 7.30
CA GLY A 29 11.77 -8.17 8.67
C GLY A 29 10.71 -7.28 9.33
N LYS A 30 11.05 -6.01 9.58
CA LYS A 30 10.11 -5.04 10.16
C LYS A 30 9.38 -4.21 9.10
N ASP A 31 9.79 -4.29 7.84
CA ASP A 31 9.21 -3.49 6.78
C ASP A 31 8.11 -4.27 6.06
N VAL A 32 7.20 -3.55 5.40
CA VAL A 32 6.16 -4.15 4.58
C VAL A 32 6.16 -3.50 3.21
N TYR A 33 6.09 -4.34 2.18
CA TYR A 33 5.87 -3.91 0.82
C TYR A 33 4.51 -4.39 0.34
N ILE A 34 3.75 -3.50 -0.31
CA ILE A 34 2.45 -3.82 -0.87
C ILE A 34 2.45 -3.46 -2.35
N THR A 35 1.97 -4.35 -3.21
CA THR A 35 1.65 -4.02 -4.61
C THR A 35 0.17 -4.10 -4.86
N ALA A 36 -0.33 -3.26 -5.76
CA ALA A 36 -1.74 -3.24 -6.12
C ALA A 36 -1.95 -3.19 -7.62
N GLY A 37 -2.83 -4.02 -8.17
CA GLY A 37 -3.21 -4.01 -9.59
C GLY A 37 -4.37 -4.96 -9.87
N VAL A 38 -4.74 -5.15 -11.15
CA VAL A 38 -5.84 -6.09 -11.51
C VAL A 38 -5.56 -7.53 -11.10
N SER A 39 -4.29 -7.92 -11.04
CA SER A 39 -3.87 -9.19 -10.47
C SER A 39 -2.41 -9.14 -10.06
N ILE A 40 -2.06 -9.95 -9.07
CA ILE A 40 -0.67 -10.22 -8.64
C ILE A 40 0.23 -10.79 -9.76
N ASN A 41 -0.37 -11.32 -10.84
CA ASN A 41 0.35 -11.89 -11.98
C ASN A 41 0.65 -10.86 -13.09
N TYR A 42 0.05 -9.67 -13.01
CA TYR A 42 0.29 -8.57 -13.95
C TYR A 42 1.14 -7.50 -13.28
N PRO A 43 1.77 -6.60 -14.06
CA PRO A 43 2.40 -5.42 -13.48
C PRO A 43 1.39 -4.63 -12.63
N PRO A 44 1.62 -4.43 -11.32
CA PRO A 44 0.77 -3.56 -10.50
C PRO A 44 0.81 -2.11 -10.97
N TYR A 45 -0.24 -1.38 -10.61
CA TYR A 45 -0.50 0.02 -10.90
C TYR A 45 0.15 0.96 -9.91
N TYR A 46 0.28 0.52 -8.66
CA TYR A 46 0.97 1.27 -7.61
C TYR A 46 1.49 0.32 -6.55
N GLY A 47 2.26 0.87 -5.61
CA GLY A 47 2.70 0.12 -4.45
C GLY A 47 3.06 1.01 -3.28
N PHE A 48 3.21 0.38 -2.13
CA PHE A 48 3.66 0.96 -0.88
C PHE A 48 4.91 0.25 -0.37
N TYR A 49 5.81 1.01 0.20
CA TYR A 49 6.88 0.50 1.04
C TYR A 49 6.82 1.23 2.38
N ILE A 50 6.63 0.48 3.45
CA ILE A 50 6.34 0.98 4.80
C ILE A 50 7.47 0.52 5.70
N ARG A 51 8.22 1.48 6.25
CA ARG A 51 9.34 1.19 7.15
C ARG A 51 8.85 0.97 8.57
N ASN A 52 9.40 -0.04 9.24
CA ASN A 52 9.08 -0.40 10.62
C ASN A 52 7.55 -0.53 10.84
N ALA A 53 6.93 -1.29 9.95
CA ALA A 53 5.49 -1.44 9.87
C ALA A 53 4.92 -2.25 11.03
N LYS A 54 3.74 -1.82 11.49
CA LYS A 54 2.82 -2.59 12.34
C LYS A 54 1.55 -2.80 11.56
N VAL A 55 0.98 -4.00 11.67
CA VAL A 55 -0.23 -4.37 10.96
C VAL A 55 -1.29 -4.81 11.96
N GLU A 56 -2.44 -4.18 11.87
CA GLU A 56 -3.63 -4.54 12.62
C GLU A 56 -4.70 -5.01 11.64
N ARG A 57 -5.36 -6.12 11.98
CA ARG A 57 -6.50 -6.64 11.23
C ARG A 57 -7.72 -6.60 12.12
N LEU A 58 -8.76 -5.94 11.63
CA LEU A 58 -10.03 -5.81 12.32
C LEU A 58 -11.10 -6.65 11.61
N TYR A 59 -11.99 -7.26 12.40
CA TYR A 59 -13.22 -7.91 11.92
C TYR A 59 -12.99 -9.08 10.95
N SER A 60 -11.87 -9.77 11.09
CA SER A 60 -11.61 -11.06 10.45
C SER A 60 -10.71 -11.92 11.32
N VAL A 61 -10.90 -13.25 11.28
CA VAL A 61 -9.96 -14.25 11.82
C VAL A 61 -9.09 -14.91 10.74
N GLN A 62 -9.34 -14.65 9.45
CA GLN A 62 -8.59 -15.23 8.33
C GLN A 62 -7.19 -14.65 8.17
N GLU A 63 -6.15 -15.45 8.41
CA GLU A 63 -4.75 -14.94 8.40
C GLU A 63 -4.24 -14.57 7.01
N TYR A 64 -4.69 -15.27 5.96
CA TYR A 64 -4.23 -15.05 4.59
C TYR A 64 -4.48 -13.62 4.07
N ILE A 65 -5.48 -12.93 4.64
CA ILE A 65 -5.84 -11.57 4.23
C ILE A 65 -4.75 -10.55 4.56
N LEU A 66 -3.82 -10.90 5.45
CA LEU A 66 -2.63 -10.09 5.74
C LEU A 66 -1.61 -10.11 4.61
N GLU A 67 -1.70 -11.09 3.70
CA GLU A 67 -0.79 -11.27 2.57
C GLU A 67 -1.46 -10.95 1.22
N LEU A 68 -2.76 -11.19 1.08
CA LEU A 68 -3.50 -10.98 -0.16
C LEU A 68 -4.95 -10.60 0.11
N TRP A 69 -5.41 -9.49 -0.46
CA TRP A 69 -6.81 -9.07 -0.40
C TRP A 69 -7.24 -8.34 -1.67
N THR A 70 -8.55 -8.30 -1.89
CA THR A 70 -9.15 -7.63 -3.05
C THR A 70 -10.08 -6.50 -2.60
N VAL A 71 -10.11 -5.42 -3.39
CA VAL A 71 -11.05 -4.30 -3.25
C VAL A 71 -11.73 -3.99 -4.58
N ASP A 72 -13.05 -3.91 -4.60
CA ASP A 72 -13.85 -3.34 -5.70
C ASP A 72 -13.87 -1.80 -5.58
N PRO A 73 -13.16 -1.07 -6.46
CA PRO A 73 -13.08 0.38 -6.41
C PRO A 73 -14.42 1.07 -6.70
N LYS A 74 -15.44 0.35 -7.21
CA LYS A 74 -16.79 0.86 -7.43
C LYS A 74 -17.64 0.84 -6.16
N VAL A 75 -17.27 0.03 -5.18
CA VAL A 75 -17.99 -0.11 -3.90
C VAL A 75 -17.33 0.71 -2.80
N ALA A 76 -15.99 0.72 -2.75
CA ALA A 76 -15.22 1.46 -1.74
C ALA A 76 -13.94 2.02 -2.35
N LYS A 77 -13.34 3.03 -1.70
CA LYS A 77 -12.00 3.49 -2.08
C LYS A 77 -10.99 2.35 -1.85
N PRO A 78 -9.98 2.16 -2.72
CA PRO A 78 -8.95 1.14 -2.53
C PRO A 78 -8.26 1.19 -1.16
N PHE A 79 -8.04 2.40 -0.64
CA PHE A 79 -7.48 2.63 0.69
C PHE A 79 -7.76 4.08 1.15
N TYR A 80 -7.44 4.35 2.41
CA TYR A 80 -7.41 5.66 3.03
C TYR A 80 -6.02 5.94 3.58
N LEU A 81 -5.54 7.17 3.42
CA LEU A 81 -4.21 7.61 3.87
C LEU A 81 -4.33 8.65 4.98
N SER A 82 -3.48 8.52 5.98
CA SER A 82 -3.14 9.53 6.98
C SER A 82 -1.63 9.49 7.22
N GLU A 83 -1.06 10.50 7.89
CA GLU A 83 0.39 10.78 7.91
C GLU A 83 1.30 9.55 7.92
N ASN A 84 1.04 8.61 8.83
CA ASN A 84 1.85 7.41 9.05
C ASN A 84 1.05 6.12 8.91
N THR A 85 -0.18 6.18 8.40
CA THR A 85 -1.11 5.05 8.42
C THR A 85 -1.87 4.89 7.11
N ILE A 86 -1.95 3.66 6.63
CA ILE A 86 -2.72 3.23 5.47
C ILE A 86 -3.81 2.28 5.96
N ARG A 87 -5.07 2.56 5.61
CA ARG A 87 -6.21 1.71 5.94
C ARG A 87 -6.86 1.16 4.67
N PHE A 88 -6.97 -0.15 4.60
CA PHE A 88 -7.70 -0.88 3.57
C PHE A 88 -9.01 -1.39 4.14
N VAL A 89 -10.08 -1.33 3.33
CA VAL A 89 -11.37 -1.97 3.61
C VAL A 89 -11.56 -3.02 2.53
N THR A 90 -11.51 -4.29 2.91
CA THR A 90 -11.44 -5.39 1.95
C THR A 90 -12.83 -5.88 1.57
N ASP A 91 -12.93 -6.57 0.43
CA ASP A 91 -14.13 -7.33 0.08
C ASP A 91 -14.04 -8.81 0.50
N ASP A 92 -12.85 -9.27 0.88
CA ASP A 92 -12.59 -10.57 1.52
C ASP A 92 -13.06 -10.57 2.99
N ASN A 93 -14.38 -10.47 3.18
CA ASN A 93 -14.99 -10.36 4.48
C ASN A 93 -15.19 -11.72 5.15
N GLU A 94 -15.09 -11.75 6.47
CA GLU A 94 -15.48 -12.92 7.24
C GLU A 94 -16.99 -13.13 7.17
N TYR A 95 -17.42 -14.32 6.75
CA TYR A 95 -18.86 -14.64 6.57
C TYR A 95 -19.71 -14.41 7.83
N LEU A 96 -19.10 -14.50 9.01
CA LEU A 96 -19.79 -14.41 10.31
C LEU A 96 -19.77 -13.01 10.94
N ASP A 97 -18.91 -12.11 10.49
CA ASP A 97 -18.89 -10.71 10.97
C ASP A 97 -19.58 -9.82 9.94
N PRO A 98 -20.66 -9.10 10.29
CA PRO A 98 -21.35 -8.21 9.35
C PRO A 98 -20.53 -6.96 8.98
N ARG A 99 -19.43 -6.66 9.69
CA ARG A 99 -18.55 -5.53 9.39
C ARG A 99 -17.58 -5.91 8.29
N LYS A 100 -17.24 -4.92 7.44
CA LYS A 100 -16.17 -5.13 6.48
C LYS A 100 -14.83 -5.31 7.18
N THR A 101 -14.03 -6.25 6.72
CA THR A 101 -12.69 -6.49 7.23
C THR A 101 -11.78 -5.31 6.88
N GLU A 102 -10.95 -4.93 7.84
CA GLU A 102 -10.04 -3.80 7.68
C GLU A 102 -8.61 -4.18 7.99
N LEU A 103 -7.69 -3.67 7.18
CA LEU A 103 -6.25 -3.83 7.39
C LEU A 103 -5.65 -2.44 7.59
N ILE A 104 -4.98 -2.25 8.72
CA ILE A 104 -4.37 -0.98 9.10
C ILE A 104 -2.87 -1.21 9.19
N PHE A 105 -2.14 -0.52 8.33
CA PHE A 105 -0.68 -0.53 8.31
C PHE A 105 -0.19 0.82 8.82
N THR A 106 0.59 0.81 9.90
CA THR A 106 1.24 2.01 10.44
C THR A 106 2.75 1.84 10.34
N GLY A 107 3.49 2.89 9.99
CA GLY A 107 4.96 2.82 9.92
C GLY A 107 5.63 4.16 10.18
N ASP A 108 6.96 4.16 10.32
CA ASP A 108 7.72 5.39 10.59
C ASP A 108 7.81 6.28 9.33
N GLU A 109 7.92 5.65 8.16
CA GLU A 109 7.94 6.31 6.86
C GLU A 109 7.15 5.47 5.85
N ILE A 110 6.30 6.14 5.07
CA ILE A 110 5.59 5.53 3.95
C ILE A 110 6.20 6.06 2.66
N PHE A 111 6.55 5.13 1.78
CA PHE A 111 6.97 5.42 0.42
C PHE A 111 5.96 4.82 -0.55
N VAL A 112 5.80 5.46 -1.70
CA VAL A 112 4.79 5.15 -2.71
C VAL A 112 5.41 5.14 -4.09
N THR A 113 4.82 4.38 -5.01
CA THR A 113 5.18 4.45 -6.44
C THR A 113 3.90 4.46 -7.26
N ASP A 114 3.87 5.34 -8.25
CA ASP A 114 3.04 5.25 -9.44
C ASP A 114 3.82 4.44 -10.49
N ARG A 115 3.30 3.30 -10.94
CA ARG A 115 4.10 2.31 -11.69
C ARG A 115 4.38 2.66 -13.16
N ASP A 116 4.38 3.94 -13.51
CA ASP A 116 4.93 4.41 -14.80
C ASP A 116 6.43 4.09 -14.96
N LEU A 117 7.09 3.65 -13.88
CA LEU A 117 8.46 3.13 -13.89
C LEU A 117 8.48 1.61 -13.67
N PRO A 118 9.34 0.85 -14.38
CA PRO A 118 9.56 -0.55 -14.06
C PRO A 118 10.11 -0.65 -12.63
N ALA A 119 9.26 -1.11 -11.70
CA ALA A 119 9.68 -1.40 -10.35
C ALA A 119 10.73 -2.52 -10.42
N PRO A 120 11.92 -2.33 -9.82
CA PRO A 120 12.92 -3.39 -9.79
C PRO A 120 12.38 -4.61 -9.02
N ASP A 121 12.82 -5.83 -9.36
CA ASP A 121 12.32 -7.06 -8.72
C ASP A 121 12.47 -6.90 -7.20
N PRO A 122 11.37 -6.87 -6.44
CA PRO A 122 11.42 -6.55 -5.04
C PRO A 122 12.36 -7.49 -4.27
N ARG A 123 12.41 -8.77 -4.65
CA ARG A 123 13.29 -9.78 -4.05
C ARG A 123 14.78 -9.48 -4.24
N VAL A 124 15.13 -8.70 -5.27
CA VAL A 124 16.51 -8.32 -5.59
C VAL A 124 16.85 -6.94 -5.03
N THR A 125 15.88 -6.03 -4.93
CA THR A 125 16.09 -4.67 -4.44
C THR A 125 16.22 -4.59 -2.92
N TRP A 126 15.48 -5.42 -2.19
CA TRP A 126 15.35 -5.27 -0.74
C TRP A 126 16.57 -5.70 0.06
N GLN A 127 17.42 -6.56 -0.50
CA GLN A 127 18.68 -6.95 0.15
C GLN A 127 19.64 -5.76 0.37
N PHE A 128 19.41 -4.63 -0.29
CA PHE A 128 20.21 -3.42 -0.16
C PHE A 128 19.67 -2.43 0.87
N LEU A 129 18.44 -2.62 1.38
CA LEU A 129 17.83 -1.70 2.33
C LEU A 129 18.38 -1.92 3.76
N ARG A 130 18.61 -0.81 4.49
CA ARG A 130 19.09 -0.83 5.87
C ARG A 130 18.31 0.15 6.74
N ASP A 131 18.18 -0.19 8.02
CA ASP A 131 17.44 0.61 9.02
C ASP A 131 17.97 2.05 9.17
N ASP A 132 19.25 2.29 8.91
CA ASP A 132 19.90 3.60 9.06
C ASP A 132 19.86 4.48 7.81
N MET A 133 19.25 4.02 6.72
CA MET A 133 19.16 4.79 5.48
C MET A 133 18.24 6.00 5.63
N SER A 134 18.68 7.10 5.03
CA SER A 134 17.85 8.28 4.81
C SER A 134 16.77 8.00 3.78
N ALA A 135 15.68 8.77 3.81
CA ALA A 135 14.62 8.68 2.82
C ALA A 135 15.16 8.77 1.38
N LYS A 136 16.12 9.66 1.13
CA LYS A 136 16.72 9.84 -0.20
C LYS A 136 17.43 8.57 -0.69
N GLU A 137 18.19 7.88 0.16
CA GLU A 137 18.85 6.62 -0.20
C GLU A 137 17.81 5.54 -0.53
N VAL A 138 16.72 5.47 0.24
CA VAL A 138 15.61 4.56 -0.03
C VAL A 138 14.98 4.87 -1.39
N GLU A 139 14.71 6.15 -1.69
CA GLU A 139 14.15 6.57 -2.98
C GLU A 139 15.06 6.19 -4.15
N GLU A 140 16.38 6.36 -4.02
CA GLU A 140 17.37 6.03 -5.06
C GLU A 140 17.44 4.51 -5.34
N ILE A 141 17.36 3.67 -4.30
CA ILE A 141 17.44 2.21 -4.41
C ILE A 141 16.12 1.62 -4.94
N THR A 142 15.00 2.07 -4.39
CA THR A 142 13.68 1.46 -4.63
C THR A 142 12.94 2.09 -5.80
N ARG A 143 13.27 3.34 -6.14
CA ARG A 143 12.47 4.23 -7.00
C ARG A 143 11.11 4.61 -6.42
N PHE A 144 10.86 4.27 -5.16
CA PHE A 144 9.69 4.77 -4.46
C PHE A 144 9.95 6.21 -4.05
N HIS A 145 8.88 6.94 -3.81
CA HIS A 145 8.91 8.31 -3.36
C HIS A 145 8.34 8.38 -1.95
N LYS A 146 9.04 9.02 -1.02
CA LYS A 146 8.51 9.28 0.31
C LYS A 146 7.21 10.06 0.17
N LEU A 147 6.17 9.54 0.80
CA LEU A 147 4.85 10.15 0.86
C LEU A 147 4.91 11.34 1.82
N ILE A 148 4.35 12.47 1.39
CA ILE A 148 4.30 13.70 2.20
C ILE A 148 2.85 14.17 2.27
N PHE A 149 2.42 14.53 3.47
CA PHE A 149 1.13 15.16 3.69
C PHE A 149 1.38 16.66 3.76
N ASP A 150 0.77 17.42 2.86
CA ASP A 150 0.79 18.87 2.97
C ASP A 150 -0.06 19.25 4.19
N ASP A 151 0.45 20.12 5.08
CA ASP A 151 -0.25 20.69 6.26
C ASP A 151 -1.51 21.53 5.89
N THR A 152 -2.03 21.40 4.66
CA THR A 152 -3.09 22.24 4.09
C THR A 152 -4.32 21.47 3.62
N VAL A 153 -4.44 20.17 3.91
CA VAL A 153 -5.73 19.48 3.73
C VAL A 153 -6.62 19.82 4.92
N PRO A 154 -7.72 20.59 4.75
CA PRO A 154 -8.66 20.81 5.84
C PRO A 154 -9.39 19.50 6.15
N ASP A 155 -9.61 19.26 7.44
CA ASP A 155 -10.51 18.22 7.97
C ASP A 155 -11.87 18.18 7.26
#